data_AF-A0AAV5AH88-F1
#
_entry.id   AF-A0AAV5AH88-F1
#
_cell.length_a   1.000
_cell.length_b   1.000
_cell.length_c   1.000
_cell.angle_alpha   90.00
_cell.angle_beta   90.00
_cell.angle_gamma   90.00
#
_symmetry.space_group_name_H-M   'P 1'
#
loop_
_entity.id
_entity.type
_entity.pdbx_description
1 polymer ?
#
loop_
_entity_poly.entity_id
_entity_poly.type
_entity_poly.pdbx_seq_one_letter_code
_entity_poly.pdbx_strand_id
1 'polypeptide(L)'
;MRVTPSFAVTLLAWVPAFILSATILALSLYKIFNDIALETPRFWTFDSWNIHPLFLAIIREGIIFYVVNTVVTLVNALLVLRVHNPLDTIAMPLMIAAYSFCGCRFLLNFYEIVNRDWLTPSREFDEDIVIDDNLTGAFMLNPLYHSGASPPSVQALKLLQDAKSRPYPPSSGKQLDFNLEVVNDPPTPDQLSIILNYTKQSVGSLLSVHPASSTTFPDQPSSIKALHTVFTNNPKAMKWPVVVNWDDGQAAVGDVDGVKGILESLRRKRDGEEPGGGSEIDTPKGWFS
;
A
#
# COMPACT_ATOMS: atom_id res chain seq x y z
N MET A 1 39.99 -35.27 -16.28
CA MET A 1 39.47 -36.06 -15.13
C MET A 1 38.23 -35.35 -14.60
N ARG A 2 37.03 -35.96 -14.73
CA ARG A 2 35.83 -35.43 -14.05
C ARG A 2 35.86 -35.93 -12.62
N VAL A 3 36.00 -35.02 -11.66
CA VAL A 3 35.84 -35.35 -10.24
C VAL A 3 34.34 -35.54 -10.02
N THR A 4 33.90 -36.79 -9.93
CA THR A 4 32.52 -37.09 -9.52
C THR A 4 32.42 -36.78 -8.03
N PRO A 5 31.51 -35.89 -7.60
CA PRO A 5 31.29 -35.66 -6.18
C PRO A 5 30.94 -36.99 -5.51
N SER A 6 31.52 -37.25 -4.34
CA SER A 6 31.18 -38.47 -3.61
C SER A 6 29.69 -38.42 -3.24
N PHE A 7 29.01 -39.55 -3.41
CA PHE A 7 27.59 -39.72 -3.09
C PHE A 7 27.23 -39.16 -1.70
N ALA A 8 28.15 -39.33 -0.73
CA ALA A 8 28.02 -38.81 0.61
C ALA A 8 27.87 -37.28 0.67
N VAL A 9 28.58 -36.52 -0.17
CA VAL A 9 28.52 -35.05 -0.19
C VAL A 9 27.20 -34.57 -0.79
N THR A 10 26.73 -35.22 -1.86
CA THR A 10 25.43 -34.89 -2.47
C THR A 10 24.28 -35.15 -1.50
N LEU A 11 24.30 -36.30 -0.82
CA LEU A 11 23.29 -36.66 0.16
C LEU A 11 23.30 -35.71 1.37
N LEU A 12 24.49 -35.32 1.85
CA LEU A 12 24.64 -34.37 2.95
C LEU A 12 24.06 -32.98 2.62
N ALA A 13 24.12 -32.56 1.36
CA ALA A 13 23.54 -31.29 0.92
C ALA A 13 22.01 -31.33 0.80
N TRP A 14 21.43 -32.48 0.43
CA TRP A 14 20.00 -32.58 0.13
C TRP A 14 19.14 -32.85 1.36
N VAL A 15 19.68 -33.56 2.34
CA VAL A 15 18.95 -33.90 3.58
C VAL A 15 18.47 -32.65 4.34
N PRO A 16 19.30 -31.62 4.60
CA PRO A 16 18.84 -30.39 5.26
C PRO A 16 17.78 -29.65 4.45
N ALA A 17 17.95 -29.59 3.12
CA ALA A 17 17.00 -28.90 2.23
C ALA A 17 15.63 -29.59 2.23
N PHE A 18 15.60 -30.93 2.21
CA PHE A 18 14.39 -31.70 2.33
C PHE A 18 13.72 -31.52 3.70
N ILE A 19 14.48 -31.60 4.79
CA ILE A 19 13.97 -31.41 6.15
C ILE A 19 13.35 -30.02 6.30
N LEU A 20 14.02 -28.99 5.80
CA LEU A 20 13.51 -27.61 5.85
C LEU A 20 12.19 -27.48 5.08
N SER A 21 12.14 -27.98 3.84
CA SER A 21 10.93 -27.95 3.00
C SER A 21 9.77 -28.72 3.64
N ALA A 22 10.05 -29.91 4.16
CA ALA A 22 9.05 -30.74 4.83
C ALA A 22 8.53 -30.12 6.13
N THR A 23 9.41 -29.47 6.90
CA THR A 23 9.03 -28.79 8.15
C THR A 23 8.12 -27.59 7.87
N ILE A 24 8.48 -26.75 6.89
CA ILE A 24 7.65 -25.60 6.50
C ILE A 24 6.29 -26.07 5.96
N LEU A 25 6.28 -27.12 5.13
CA LEU A 25 5.03 -27.71 4.63
C LEU A 25 4.16 -28.25 5.77
N ALA A 26 4.76 -28.98 6.71
CA ALA A 26 4.05 -29.54 7.86
C ALA A 26 3.44 -28.46 8.76
N LEU A 27 4.18 -27.38 9.04
CA LEU A 27 3.66 -26.24 9.80
C LEU A 27 2.52 -25.53 9.07
N SER A 28 2.65 -25.36 7.75
CA SER A 28 1.61 -24.75 6.92
C SER A 28 0.33 -25.58 6.94
N LEU A 29 0.45 -26.90 6.75
CA LEU A 29 -0.67 -27.84 6.79
C LEU A 29 -1.28 -27.92 8.20
N TYR A 30 -0.47 -28.05 9.24
CA TYR A 30 -0.94 -28.11 10.62
C TYR A 30 -1.81 -26.90 10.96
N LYS A 31 -1.38 -25.71 10.54
CA LYS A 31 -2.13 -24.48 10.74
C LYS A 31 -3.46 -24.53 10.00
N ILE A 32 -3.46 -24.78 8.69
CA ILE A 32 -4.67 -24.94 7.88
C ILE A 32 -5.64 -25.94 8.51
N PHE A 33 -5.15 -27.10 8.96
CA PHE A 33 -5.99 -28.12 9.58
C PHE A 33 -6.53 -27.70 10.94
N ASN A 34 -5.73 -27.04 11.77
CA ASN A 34 -6.19 -26.53 13.06
C ASN A 34 -7.28 -25.46 12.87
N ASP A 35 -7.12 -24.65 11.84
CA ASP A 35 -8.08 -23.61 11.47
C ASP A 35 -9.38 -24.22 10.91
N ILE A 36 -9.28 -25.22 10.03
CA ILE A 36 -10.44 -25.99 9.52
C ILE A 36 -11.14 -26.78 10.64
N ALA A 37 -10.40 -27.29 11.63
CA ALA A 37 -10.95 -28.09 12.72
C ALA A 37 -11.73 -27.26 13.74
N LEU A 38 -11.46 -25.95 13.83
CA LEU A 38 -12.05 -25.05 14.82
C LEU A 38 -13.23 -24.25 14.27
N GLU A 39 -13.40 -24.11 12.95
CA GLU A 39 -14.46 -23.30 12.36
C GLU A 39 -15.46 -24.11 11.48
N THR A 40 -16.73 -23.77 11.66
CA THR A 40 -17.87 -24.27 10.86
C THR A 40 -17.76 -23.79 9.40
N PRO A 41 -18.42 -24.45 8.43
CA PRO A 41 -18.17 -24.26 6.98
C PRO A 41 -18.77 -22.95 6.44
N ARG A 42 -18.36 -21.81 6.99
CA ARG A 42 -18.45 -20.52 6.32
C ARG A 42 -17.15 -20.28 5.58
N PHE A 43 -17.32 -19.89 4.33
CA PHE A 43 -16.30 -19.82 3.30
C PHE A 43 -15.20 -18.82 3.70
N TRP A 44 -14.02 -19.34 4.06
CA TRP A 44 -12.68 -18.71 4.03
C TRP A 44 -12.61 -17.17 3.99
N THR A 45 -13.05 -16.47 5.03
CA THR A 45 -12.69 -15.06 5.23
C THR A 45 -11.49 -15.00 6.17
N PHE A 46 -10.29 -14.87 5.60
CA PHE A 46 -9.02 -14.77 6.33
C PHE A 46 -8.87 -13.50 7.19
N ASP A 47 -9.86 -12.59 7.16
CA ASP A 47 -9.79 -11.27 7.81
C ASP A 47 -9.81 -11.30 9.33
N SER A 48 -10.24 -12.40 9.96
CA SER A 48 -10.39 -12.45 11.43
C SER A 48 -9.07 -12.71 12.17
N TRP A 49 -7.98 -13.02 11.47
CA TRP A 49 -6.72 -13.39 12.11
C TRP A 49 -5.84 -12.16 12.26
N ASN A 50 -5.51 -11.79 13.51
CA ASN A 50 -4.48 -10.80 13.90
C ASN A 50 -3.05 -11.24 13.54
N ILE A 51 -2.89 -11.87 12.38
CA ILE A 51 -1.62 -12.29 11.83
C ILE A 51 -1.12 -11.14 10.97
N HIS A 52 0.17 -10.85 11.09
CA HIS A 52 0.81 -9.87 10.23
C HIS A 52 0.50 -10.18 8.75
N PRO A 53 0.00 -9.23 7.95
CA PRO A 53 -0.47 -9.48 6.57
C PRO A 53 0.61 -10.13 5.69
N LEU A 54 1.86 -9.75 5.93
CA LEU A 54 3.06 -10.38 5.34
C LEU A 54 3.11 -11.90 5.55
N PHE A 55 2.81 -12.38 6.76
CA PHE A 55 2.81 -13.81 7.07
C PHE A 55 1.64 -14.53 6.38
N LEU A 56 0.46 -13.89 6.29
CA LEU A 56 -0.69 -14.44 5.59
C LEU A 56 -0.39 -14.61 4.08
N ALA A 57 0.23 -13.61 3.46
CA ALA A 57 0.62 -13.67 2.06
C ALA A 57 1.71 -14.72 1.80
N ILE A 58 2.67 -14.88 2.71
CA ILE A 58 3.67 -15.95 2.67
C ILE A 58 3.01 -17.32 2.73
N ILE A 59 1.99 -17.50 3.58
CA ILE A 59 1.29 -18.79 3.68
C ILE A 59 0.45 -19.05 2.43
N ARG A 60 -0.43 -18.10 2.07
CA ARG A 60 -1.41 -18.25 0.98
C ARG A 60 -0.72 -18.63 -0.33
N GLU A 61 0.32 -17.89 -0.70
CA GLU A 61 1.02 -18.10 -1.96
C GLU A 61 2.15 -19.13 -1.80
N GLY A 62 2.82 -19.17 -0.64
CA GLY A 62 3.95 -20.06 -0.38
C GLY A 62 3.59 -21.55 -0.38
N ILE A 63 2.39 -21.93 0.09
CA ILE A 63 1.99 -23.34 0.19
C ILE A 63 2.12 -24.07 -1.15
N ILE A 64 1.65 -23.46 -2.24
CA ILE A 64 1.70 -24.08 -3.58
C ILE A 64 3.17 -24.36 -3.98
N PHE A 65 4.06 -23.41 -3.71
CA PHE A 65 5.48 -23.54 -4.02
C PHE A 65 6.20 -24.57 -3.14
N TYR A 66 5.87 -24.63 -1.84
CA TYR A 66 6.45 -25.63 -0.94
C TYR A 66 6.01 -27.05 -1.30
N VAL A 67 4.78 -27.24 -1.76
CA VAL A 67 4.30 -28.54 -2.27
C VAL A 67 5.10 -28.95 -3.51
N VAL A 68 5.21 -28.07 -4.50
CA VAL A 68 5.96 -28.35 -5.74
C VAL A 68 7.42 -28.66 -5.43
N ASN A 69 8.07 -27.85 -4.59
CA ASN A 69 9.46 -28.05 -4.22
C ASN A 69 9.68 -29.36 -3.45
N THR A 70 8.75 -29.72 -2.55
CA THR A 70 8.82 -30.98 -1.80
C THR A 70 8.67 -32.19 -2.72
N VAL A 71 7.74 -32.15 -3.68
CA VAL A 71 7.53 -33.23 -4.66
C VAL A 71 8.76 -33.38 -5.56
N VAL A 72 9.28 -32.28 -6.12
CA VAL A 72 10.47 -32.32 -6.99
C VAL A 72 11.69 -32.85 -6.24
N THR A 73 11.91 -32.39 -5.00
CA THR A 73 13.02 -32.86 -4.15
C THR A 73 12.87 -34.35 -3.82
N LEU A 74 11.65 -34.80 -3.50
CA LEU A 74 11.37 -36.22 -3.20
C LEU A 74 11.61 -37.11 -4.42
N VAL A 75 11.12 -36.73 -5.60
CA VAL A 75 11.33 -37.47 -6.85
C VAL A 75 12.82 -37.57 -7.16
N ASN A 76 13.56 -36.46 -7.05
CA ASN A 76 15.00 -36.46 -7.28
C ASN A 76 15.75 -37.32 -6.26
N ALA A 77 15.41 -37.25 -4.97
CA ALA A 77 16.00 -38.10 -3.94
C ALA A 77 15.75 -39.59 -4.22
N LEU A 78 14.54 -39.96 -4.64
CA LEU A 78 14.20 -41.34 -5.00
C LEU A 78 14.95 -41.81 -6.26
N LEU A 79 15.10 -40.96 -7.28
CA LEU A 79 15.87 -41.27 -8.48
C LEU A 79 17.34 -41.54 -8.14
N VAL A 80 17.95 -40.69 -7.30
CA VAL A 80 19.34 -40.86 -6.85
C VAL A 80 19.54 -42.13 -6.02
N LEU A 81 18.56 -42.49 -5.17
CA LEU A 81 18.64 -43.69 -4.33
C LEU A 81 18.42 -45.00 -5.11
N ARG A 82 17.57 -44.98 -6.14
CA ARG A 82 17.19 -46.20 -6.89
C ARG A 82 18.02 -46.43 -8.13
N VAL A 83 18.47 -45.37 -8.77
CA VAL A 83 18.97 -45.41 -10.13
C VAL A 83 20.38 -44.83 -10.14
N HIS A 84 21.39 -45.69 -10.02
CA HIS A 84 22.80 -45.34 -10.24
C HIS A 84 23.10 -45.11 -11.74
N ASN A 85 22.31 -44.26 -12.39
CA ASN A 85 22.40 -43.96 -13.82
C ASN A 85 22.86 -42.50 -14.05
N PRO A 86 23.33 -42.18 -15.26
CA PRO A 86 23.67 -40.82 -15.66
C PRO A 86 22.53 -39.79 -15.53
N LEU A 87 21.29 -40.23 -15.27
CA LEU A 87 20.14 -39.34 -15.04
C LEU A 87 20.31 -38.41 -13.83
N ASP A 88 21.23 -38.72 -12.90
CA ASP A 88 21.58 -37.82 -11.79
C ASP A 88 22.07 -36.44 -12.28
N THR A 89 22.67 -36.39 -13.48
CA THR A 89 23.11 -35.12 -14.08
C THR A 89 21.96 -34.18 -14.46
N ILE A 90 20.73 -34.69 -14.60
CA ILE A 90 19.53 -33.90 -14.93
C ILE A 90 18.86 -33.36 -13.65
N ALA A 91 19.06 -34.01 -12.51
CA ALA A 91 18.41 -33.64 -11.25
C ALA A 91 18.88 -32.26 -10.75
N MET A 92 20.18 -31.95 -10.85
CA MET A 92 20.71 -30.65 -10.40
C MET A 92 20.12 -29.45 -11.15
N PRO A 93 20.13 -29.40 -12.50
CA PRO A 93 19.51 -28.30 -13.24
C PRO A 93 18.02 -28.13 -12.92
N LEU A 94 17.29 -29.23 -12.74
CA LEU A 94 15.87 -29.21 -12.40
C LEU A 94 15.63 -28.60 -11.02
N MET A 95 16.43 -28.97 -10.02
CA MET A 95 16.37 -28.40 -8.68
C MET A 95 16.71 -26.90 -8.70
N ILE A 96 17.75 -26.50 -9.42
CA ILE A 96 18.14 -25.08 -9.56
C ILE A 96 17.00 -24.27 -10.19
N ALA A 97 16.38 -24.80 -11.25
CA ALA A 97 15.25 -24.15 -11.90
C ALA A 97 14.05 -24.01 -10.95
N ALA A 98 13.72 -25.06 -10.19
CA ALA A 98 12.65 -25.04 -9.20
C ALA A 98 12.91 -24.01 -8.10
N TYR A 99 14.12 -23.98 -7.52
CA TYR A 99 14.49 -22.99 -6.51
C TYR A 99 14.49 -21.57 -7.06
N SER A 100 15.01 -21.36 -8.27
CA SER A 100 15.03 -20.04 -8.90
C SER A 100 13.62 -19.53 -9.15
N PHE A 101 12.72 -20.37 -9.66
CA PHE A 101 11.33 -20.01 -9.90
C PHE A 101 10.62 -19.65 -8.59
N CYS A 102 10.78 -20.47 -7.55
CA CYS A 102 10.23 -20.20 -6.22
C CYS A 102 10.78 -18.90 -5.62
N GLY A 103 12.08 -18.65 -5.74
CA GLY A 103 12.73 -17.43 -5.24
C GLY A 103 12.23 -16.17 -5.95
N CYS A 104 12.12 -16.19 -7.29
CA CYS A 104 11.59 -15.06 -8.05
C CYS A 104 10.14 -14.75 -7.69
N ARG A 105 9.29 -15.78 -7.56
CA ARG A 105 7.88 -15.59 -7.16
C ARG A 105 7.74 -15.05 -5.74
N PHE A 106 8.54 -15.57 -4.81
CA PHE A 106 8.58 -15.04 -3.45
C PHE A 106 8.98 -13.56 -3.43
N LEU A 107 10.01 -13.16 -4.19
CA LEU A 107 10.44 -11.77 -4.29
C LEU A 107 9.38 -10.86 -4.92
N LEU A 108 8.69 -11.32 -5.97
CA LEU A 108 7.60 -10.55 -6.60
C LEU A 108 6.45 -10.32 -5.63
N ASN A 109 6.05 -11.37 -4.89
CA ASN A 109 4.98 -11.23 -3.89
C ASN A 109 5.41 -10.32 -2.75
N PHE A 110 6.66 -10.41 -2.30
CA PHE A 110 7.20 -9.51 -1.28
C PHE A 110 7.18 -8.06 -1.77
N TYR A 111 7.60 -7.81 -3.01
CA TYR A 111 7.57 -6.50 -3.62
C TYR A 111 6.15 -5.95 -3.75
N GLU A 112 5.19 -6.76 -4.19
CA GLU A 112 3.78 -6.36 -4.28
C GLU A 112 3.21 -5.98 -2.90
N ILE A 113 3.49 -6.75 -1.86
CA ILE A 113 3.02 -6.45 -0.49
C ILE A 113 3.61 -5.15 0.00
N VAL A 114 4.94 -5.01 -0.10
CA VAL A 114 5.62 -3.77 0.32
C VAL A 114 5.04 -2.59 -0.44
N ASN A 115 4.85 -2.71 -1.76
CA ASN A 115 4.32 -1.63 -2.57
C ASN A 115 2.83 -1.35 -2.32
N ARG A 116 2.02 -2.36 -1.97
CA ARG A 116 0.63 -2.18 -1.53
C ARG A 116 0.57 -1.39 -0.23
N ASP A 117 1.41 -1.72 0.75
CA ASP A 117 1.46 -0.98 2.02
C ASP A 117 1.87 0.49 1.82
N TRP A 118 2.68 0.80 0.80
CA TRP A 118 3.01 2.18 0.43
C TRP A 118 1.90 2.89 -0.35
N LEU A 119 1.11 2.17 -1.15
CA LEU A 119 0.08 2.74 -2.02
C LEU A 119 -1.29 2.85 -1.35
N THR A 120 -1.53 2.11 -0.26
CA THR A 120 -2.72 2.25 0.59
C THR A 120 -2.28 2.47 2.03
N PRO A 121 -2.06 3.73 2.46
CA PRO A 121 -1.82 4.03 3.87
C PRO A 121 -3.06 3.64 4.67
N SER A 122 -2.93 2.56 5.46
CA SER A 122 -3.75 2.20 6.62
C SER A 122 -5.23 2.62 6.56
N ARG A 123 -5.97 2.09 5.60
CA ARG A 123 -7.43 2.07 5.71
C ARG A 123 -7.80 0.80 6.47
N GLU A 124 -8.07 0.97 7.75
CA GLU A 124 -8.71 -0.07 8.57
C GLU A 124 -10.00 -0.50 7.85
N PHE A 125 -10.10 -1.79 7.57
CA PHE A 125 -11.11 -2.43 6.75
C PHE A 125 -12.52 -2.16 7.28
N ASP A 126 -13.27 -1.35 6.54
CA ASP A 126 -14.73 -1.36 6.53
C ASP A 126 -15.15 -1.56 5.05
N GLU A 127 -14.93 -2.77 4.53
CA GLU A 127 -15.32 -3.16 3.17
C GLU A 127 -16.53 -4.09 3.21
N ASP A 128 -17.71 -3.48 3.05
CA ASP A 128 -18.80 -4.03 2.25
C ASP A 128 -18.98 -3.09 1.04
N ILE A 129 -18.00 -3.06 0.11
CA ILE A 129 -18.17 -2.33 -1.17
C ILE A 129 -17.74 -3.22 -2.34
N VAL A 130 -18.74 -3.56 -3.14
CA VAL A 130 -18.67 -4.23 -4.44
C VAL A 130 -17.70 -3.48 -5.36
N ILE A 131 -16.62 -4.15 -5.78
CA ILE A 131 -15.72 -3.64 -6.81
C ILE A 131 -16.38 -3.88 -8.18
N ASP A 132 -16.84 -2.80 -8.81
CA ASP A 132 -17.15 -2.76 -10.24
C ASP A 132 -15.88 -2.40 -11.01
N ASP A 133 -15.38 -3.32 -11.83
CA ASP A 133 -14.10 -3.25 -12.58
C ASP A 133 -14.08 -2.20 -13.73
N ASN A 134 -14.89 -1.14 -13.68
CA ASN A 134 -15.02 -0.14 -14.75
C ASN A 134 -14.49 1.27 -14.42
N LEU A 135 -13.82 1.49 -13.28
CA LEU A 135 -13.33 2.81 -12.86
C LEU A 135 -11.80 2.95 -13.01
N THR A 136 -11.29 2.96 -14.24
CA THR A 136 -9.88 3.25 -14.56
C THR A 136 -9.59 4.74 -14.79
N GLY A 137 -10.40 5.66 -14.24
CA GLY A 137 -10.22 7.09 -14.48
C GLY A 137 -10.68 8.04 -13.36
N ALA A 138 -11.04 7.54 -12.17
CA ALA A 138 -11.46 8.39 -11.07
C ALA A 138 -10.26 8.98 -10.34
N PHE A 139 -10.12 10.31 -10.36
CA PHE A 139 -9.12 11.04 -9.59
C PHE A 139 -9.44 10.91 -8.09
N MET A 140 -8.48 10.51 -7.27
CA MET A 140 -8.64 10.22 -5.85
C MET A 140 -8.33 11.48 -5.02
N LEU A 141 -9.32 12.32 -4.78
CA LEU A 141 -9.26 13.39 -3.77
C LEU A 141 -9.53 12.82 -2.35
N ASN A 142 -8.60 12.03 -1.84
CA ASN A 142 -8.60 11.63 -0.43
C ASN A 142 -7.69 12.57 0.39
N PRO A 143 -7.82 12.65 1.72
CA PRO A 143 -9.00 13.11 2.44
C PRO A 143 -9.05 14.64 2.62
N LEU A 144 -10.27 15.17 2.68
CA LEU A 144 -10.60 16.48 3.26
C LEU A 144 -10.64 16.34 4.79
N TYR A 145 -9.75 17.03 5.48
CA TYR A 145 -9.84 17.19 6.93
C TYR A 145 -10.83 18.31 7.25
N HIS A 146 -11.94 17.94 7.90
CA HIS A 146 -13.06 18.81 8.20
C HIS A 146 -13.23 19.06 9.71
N SER A 147 -13.56 20.30 10.06
CA SER A 147 -14.09 20.64 11.38
C SER A 147 -15.42 21.38 11.25
N GLY A 148 -16.49 20.80 11.79
CA GLY A 148 -17.83 21.41 11.76
C GLY A 148 -17.93 22.73 12.53
N ALA A 149 -16.95 23.02 13.41
CA ALA A 149 -16.85 24.28 14.13
C ALA A 149 -16.25 25.42 13.29
N SER A 150 -15.65 25.13 12.13
CA SER A 150 -14.97 26.11 11.29
C SER A 150 -15.85 26.50 10.09
N PRO A 151 -16.36 27.74 10.01
CA PRO A 151 -17.13 28.22 8.86
C PRO A 151 -16.45 27.99 7.49
N PRO A 152 -15.14 28.27 7.29
CA PRO A 152 -14.50 28.00 6.00
C PRO A 152 -14.44 26.50 5.67
N SER A 153 -14.37 25.63 6.67
CA SER A 153 -14.37 24.17 6.47
C SER A 153 -15.73 23.66 5.98
N VAL A 154 -16.83 24.19 6.50
CA VAL A 154 -18.19 23.87 6.04
C VAL A 154 -18.43 24.39 4.62
N GLN A 155 -17.93 25.59 4.30
CA GLN A 155 -18.01 26.15 2.95
C GLN A 155 -17.24 25.32 1.93
N ALA A 156 -16.01 24.90 2.25
CA ALA A 156 -15.20 24.07 1.38
C ALA A 156 -15.83 22.69 1.15
N LEU A 157 -16.37 22.06 2.19
CA LEU A 157 -17.07 20.78 2.06
C LEU A 157 -18.26 20.90 1.10
N LYS A 158 -19.09 21.94 1.26
CA LYS A 158 -20.22 22.20 0.37
C LYS A 158 -19.75 22.41 -1.08
N LEU A 159 -18.66 23.16 -1.26
CA LEU A 159 -18.08 23.42 -2.58
C LEU A 159 -17.61 22.12 -3.25
N LEU A 160 -16.91 21.25 -2.53
CA LEU A 160 -16.47 19.94 -3.04
C LEU A 160 -17.66 19.02 -3.35
N GLN A 161 -18.67 18.97 -2.50
CA GLN A 161 -19.90 18.21 -2.75
C GLN A 161 -20.69 18.73 -3.96
N ASP A 162 -20.79 20.06 -4.10
CA ASP A 162 -21.42 20.70 -5.24
C ASP A 162 -20.64 20.41 -6.53
N ALA A 163 -19.31 20.45 -6.50
CA ALA A 163 -18.45 20.16 -7.65
C ALA A 163 -18.51 18.68 -8.09
N LYS A 164 -18.72 17.76 -7.15
CA LYS A 164 -18.94 16.34 -7.43
C LYS A 164 -20.33 16.06 -8.01
N SER A 165 -21.37 16.72 -7.49
CA SER A 165 -22.76 16.44 -7.87
C SER A 165 -23.30 17.28 -9.03
N ARG A 166 -22.66 18.41 -9.34
CA ARG A 166 -23.12 19.38 -10.36
C ARG A 166 -22.00 19.75 -11.33
N PRO A 167 -22.34 20.24 -12.53
CA PRO A 167 -21.34 20.70 -13.48
C PRO A 167 -20.40 21.75 -12.88
N TYR A 168 -19.10 21.55 -13.05
CA TYR A 168 -18.06 22.47 -12.58
C TYR A 168 -17.10 22.85 -13.72
N PRO A 169 -16.95 24.15 -14.01
CA PRO A 169 -17.77 25.27 -13.54
C PRO A 169 -19.21 25.13 -14.05
N PRO A 170 -20.18 25.88 -13.49
CA PRO A 170 -21.59 25.79 -13.89
C PRO A 170 -21.84 26.01 -15.39
N SER A 171 -20.91 26.65 -16.09
CA SER A 171 -20.94 26.89 -17.53
C SER A 171 -20.51 25.70 -18.40
N SER A 172 -19.74 24.75 -17.87
CA SER A 172 -19.11 23.69 -18.67
C SER A 172 -20.04 22.52 -19.02
N GLY A 173 -21.16 22.38 -18.31
CA GLY A 173 -22.10 21.26 -18.47
C GLY A 173 -21.55 19.88 -18.05
N LYS A 174 -20.29 19.78 -17.63
CA LYS A 174 -19.62 18.54 -17.20
C LYS A 174 -19.33 18.55 -15.71
N GLN A 175 -19.56 17.43 -15.04
CA GLN A 175 -19.21 17.22 -13.64
C GLN A 175 -17.72 16.91 -13.49
N LEU A 176 -17.19 17.02 -12.27
CA LEU A 176 -15.87 16.52 -11.93
C LEU A 176 -16.01 15.13 -11.31
N ASP A 177 -15.23 14.18 -11.81
CA ASP A 177 -15.20 12.82 -11.28
C ASP A 177 -14.02 12.70 -10.31
N PHE A 178 -14.34 12.74 -9.02
CA PHE A 178 -13.37 12.46 -7.96
C PHE A 178 -14.02 11.77 -6.77
N ASN A 179 -13.23 10.95 -6.09
CA ASN A 179 -13.63 10.43 -4.79
C ASN A 179 -13.40 11.51 -3.72
N LEU A 180 -14.39 11.74 -2.85
CA LEU A 180 -14.29 12.73 -1.77
C LEU A 180 -14.40 11.99 -0.45
N GLU A 181 -13.29 11.90 0.27
CA GLU A 181 -13.25 11.36 1.62
C GLU A 181 -13.22 12.49 2.64
N VAL A 182 -14.09 12.44 3.64
CA VAL A 182 -14.17 13.46 4.69
C VAL A 182 -13.72 12.84 6.01
N VAL A 183 -12.60 13.32 6.52
CA VAL A 183 -12.01 12.88 7.79
C VAL A 183 -12.14 13.99 8.82
N ASN A 184 -12.62 13.68 10.02
CA ASN A 184 -12.79 14.66 11.09
C ASN A 184 -11.60 14.69 12.06
N ASP A 185 -10.78 13.66 12.05
CA ASP A 185 -9.61 13.52 12.92
C ASP A 185 -8.40 14.28 12.37
N PRO A 186 -7.46 14.73 13.22
CA PRO A 186 -6.25 15.40 12.74
C PRO A 186 -5.39 14.46 11.88
N PRO A 187 -4.65 14.99 10.88
CA PRO A 187 -3.75 14.18 10.06
C PRO A 187 -2.64 13.54 10.91
N THR A 188 -2.22 12.34 10.54
CA THR A 188 -1.07 11.66 11.16
C THR A 188 0.25 12.43 10.94
N PRO A 189 1.31 12.17 11.73
CA PRO A 189 2.61 12.85 11.55
C PRO A 189 3.18 12.70 10.13
N ASP A 190 3.02 11.52 9.53
CA ASP A 190 3.52 11.25 8.19
C ASP A 190 2.70 12.00 7.14
N GLN A 191 1.37 12.03 7.28
CA GLN A 191 0.50 12.85 6.43
C GLN A 191 0.83 14.34 6.54
N LEU A 192 1.09 14.86 7.74
CA LEU A 192 1.52 16.25 7.95
C LEU A 192 2.82 16.56 7.20
N SER A 193 3.78 15.63 7.19
CA SER A 193 5.03 15.81 6.46
C SER A 193 4.80 15.97 4.95
N ILE A 194 3.89 15.18 4.40
CA ILE A 194 3.56 15.22 2.96
C ILE A 194 2.77 16.50 2.63
N ILE A 195 1.80 16.87 3.47
CA ILE A 195 1.03 18.11 3.31
C ILE A 195 1.95 19.34 3.32
N LEU A 196 2.94 19.38 4.22
CA LEU A 196 3.94 20.45 4.25
C LEU A 196 4.78 20.48 2.96
N ASN A 197 5.13 19.31 2.42
CA ASN A 197 5.85 19.20 1.16
C ASN A 197 5.02 19.72 -0.03
N TYR A 198 3.74 19.38 -0.11
CA TYR A 198 2.83 19.84 -1.18
C TYR A 198 2.54 21.34 -1.11
N THR A 199 2.32 21.87 0.10
CA THR A 199 2.06 23.31 0.29
C THR A 199 3.33 24.16 0.17
N LYS A 200 4.52 23.55 0.33
CA LYS A 200 5.82 24.24 0.43
C LYS A 200 5.86 25.28 1.56
N GLN A 201 5.06 25.09 2.60
CA GLN A 201 4.99 25.99 3.75
C GLN A 201 5.78 25.45 4.95
N SER A 202 6.04 26.32 5.93
CA SER A 202 6.71 25.93 7.18
C SER A 202 5.72 25.31 8.18
N VAL A 203 6.21 24.51 9.12
CA VAL A 203 5.40 23.83 10.17
C VAL A 203 4.44 24.80 10.90
N GLY A 204 4.91 26.02 11.17
CA GLY A 204 4.12 27.04 11.85
C GLY A 204 2.96 27.64 11.03
N SER A 205 2.97 27.50 9.69
CA SER A 205 1.91 28.04 8.84
C SER A 205 0.59 27.31 9.01
N LEU A 206 0.63 26.05 9.46
CA LEU A 206 -0.53 25.19 9.70
C LEU A 206 -1.28 25.54 11.00
N LEU A 207 -0.67 26.37 11.86
CA LEU A 207 -1.27 26.83 13.10
C LEU A 207 -2.26 27.96 12.84
N SER A 208 -3.43 27.87 13.47
CA SER A 208 -4.44 28.92 13.49
C SER A 208 -3.95 30.12 14.30
N VAL A 209 -4.29 31.33 13.85
CA VAL A 209 -3.96 32.60 14.53
C VAL A 209 -4.92 32.87 15.71
N HIS A 210 -5.82 31.94 16.02
CA HIS A 210 -6.85 32.15 17.03
C HIS A 210 -6.25 32.30 18.44
N PRO A 211 -6.77 33.20 19.32
CA PRO A 211 -6.25 33.38 20.67
C PRO A 211 -6.28 32.12 21.55
N ALA A 212 -7.18 31.19 21.23
CA ALA A 212 -7.27 29.87 21.88
C ALA A 212 -6.10 28.94 21.51
N SER A 213 -5.28 29.32 20.54
CA SER A 213 -4.07 28.61 20.10
C SER A 213 -2.82 29.14 20.82
N SER A 214 -2.82 30.40 21.25
CA SER A 214 -1.66 31.09 21.84
C SER A 214 -1.52 30.94 23.36
N THR A 215 -2.60 30.61 24.08
CA THR A 215 -2.56 30.49 25.55
C THR A 215 -1.98 29.17 26.06
N THR A 216 -1.78 28.17 25.19
CA THR A 216 -1.38 26.81 25.62
C THR A 216 0.06 26.44 25.26
N PHE A 217 0.72 27.15 24.34
CA PHE A 217 2.04 26.75 23.84
C PHE A 217 3.02 27.94 23.83
N PRO A 218 3.91 28.06 24.83
CA PRO A 218 4.92 29.12 24.88
C PRO A 218 5.98 28.97 23.79
N ASP A 219 6.20 27.75 23.29
CA ASP A 219 7.16 27.46 22.22
C ASP A 219 6.44 27.00 20.95
N GLN A 220 6.70 27.69 19.84
CA GLN A 220 6.17 27.30 18.53
C GLN A 220 6.75 25.93 18.13
N PRO A 221 5.92 24.92 17.78
CA PRO A 221 6.41 23.59 17.45
C PRO A 221 7.34 23.63 16.23
N SER A 222 8.60 23.27 16.44
CA SER A 222 9.62 23.17 15.39
C SER A 222 9.68 21.79 14.73
N SER A 223 9.00 20.80 15.29
CA SER A 223 8.99 19.40 14.83
C SER A 223 7.57 18.96 14.48
N ILE A 224 7.44 18.14 13.44
CA ILE A 224 6.17 17.55 12.98
C ILE A 224 5.50 16.72 14.08
N LYS A 225 6.29 15.98 14.88
CA LYS A 225 5.76 15.19 16.01
C LYS A 225 5.15 16.10 17.08
N ALA A 226 5.82 17.21 17.39
CA ALA A 226 5.29 18.20 18.33
C ALA A 226 4.01 18.86 17.80
N LEU A 227 3.98 19.18 16.50
CA LEU A 227 2.80 19.72 15.84
C LEU A 227 1.62 18.75 15.91
N HIS A 228 1.86 17.46 15.64
CA HIS A 228 0.84 16.43 15.76
C HIS A 228 0.28 16.35 17.19
N THR A 229 1.14 16.34 18.22
CA THR A 229 0.70 16.34 19.62
C THR A 229 -0.16 17.57 19.94
N VAL A 230 0.18 18.74 19.39
CA VAL A 230 -0.63 19.96 19.53
C VAL A 230 -2.02 19.78 18.90
N PHE A 231 -2.10 19.21 17.69
CA PHE A 231 -3.37 18.99 17.00
C PHE A 231 -4.24 17.91 17.63
N THR A 232 -3.65 16.84 18.16
CA THR A 232 -4.37 15.81 18.92
C THR A 232 -4.97 16.39 20.21
N ASN A 233 -4.20 17.21 20.94
CA ASN A 233 -4.65 17.79 22.20
C ASN A 233 -5.62 18.97 22.01
N ASN A 234 -5.43 19.75 20.94
CA ASN A 234 -6.24 20.91 20.61
C ASN A 234 -6.49 20.98 19.10
N PRO A 235 -7.53 20.28 18.58
CA PRO A 235 -7.86 20.31 17.16
C PRO A 235 -8.16 21.70 16.61
N LYS A 236 -8.60 22.64 17.47
CA LYS A 236 -8.88 24.04 17.09
C LYS A 236 -7.61 24.86 16.82
N ALA A 237 -6.44 24.36 17.21
CA ALA A 237 -5.15 24.99 16.91
C ALA A 237 -4.74 24.82 15.45
N MET A 238 -5.32 23.86 14.73
CA MET A 238 -5.07 23.64 13.30
C MET A 238 -5.86 24.64 12.44
N LYS A 239 -5.28 25.07 11.31
CA LYS A 239 -6.03 25.77 10.27
C LYS A 239 -6.91 24.79 9.51
N TRP A 240 -8.20 25.09 9.46
CA TRP A 240 -9.22 24.31 8.76
C TRP A 240 -9.81 25.12 7.59
N PRO A 241 -10.17 24.51 6.46
CA PRO A 241 -10.05 23.08 6.10
C PRO A 241 -8.63 22.68 5.66
N VAL A 242 -8.33 21.38 5.62
CA VAL A 242 -7.18 20.87 4.87
C VAL A 242 -7.66 19.94 3.77
N VAL A 243 -7.38 20.29 2.52
CA VAL A 243 -7.77 19.51 1.34
C VAL A 243 -6.51 19.03 0.67
N VAL A 244 -6.42 17.72 0.42
CA VAL A 244 -5.28 17.11 -0.24
C VAL A 244 -5.75 16.45 -1.53
N ASN A 245 -4.99 16.64 -2.60
CA ASN A 245 -5.07 15.90 -3.84
C ASN A 245 -3.78 15.08 -3.96
N TRP A 246 -3.85 13.80 -3.61
CA TRP A 246 -2.68 12.92 -3.59
C TRP A 246 -2.16 12.62 -5.00
N ASP A 247 -3.04 12.56 -5.99
CA ASP A 247 -2.68 12.24 -7.38
C ASP A 247 -1.78 13.34 -7.97
N ASP A 248 -2.08 14.60 -7.65
CA ASP A 248 -1.41 15.75 -8.26
C ASP A 248 -0.35 16.38 -7.35
N GLY A 249 -0.19 15.84 -6.14
CA GLY A 249 0.69 16.40 -5.12
C GLY A 249 0.31 17.83 -4.71
N GLN A 250 -0.98 18.14 -4.69
CA GLN A 250 -1.49 19.46 -4.31
C GLN A 250 -2.16 19.40 -2.94
N ALA A 251 -1.99 20.45 -2.15
CA ALA A 251 -2.70 20.60 -0.88
C ALA A 251 -3.06 22.06 -0.63
N ALA A 252 -4.22 22.28 -0.02
CA ALA A 252 -4.72 23.58 0.41
C ALA A 252 -5.03 23.54 1.91
N VAL A 253 -4.54 24.52 2.66
CA VAL A 253 -4.70 24.60 4.12
C VAL A 253 -5.28 25.95 4.51
N GLY A 254 -6.42 25.93 5.21
CA GLY A 254 -7.02 27.08 5.86
C GLY A 254 -7.72 28.08 4.95
N ASP A 255 -7.78 27.83 3.64
CA ASP A 255 -8.34 28.77 2.66
C ASP A 255 -9.25 28.05 1.65
N VAL A 256 -10.41 28.63 1.41
CA VAL A 256 -11.41 28.15 0.42
C VAL A 256 -10.94 28.44 -1.00
N ASP A 257 -10.15 29.49 -1.23
CA ASP A 257 -9.62 29.80 -2.55
C ASP A 257 -8.56 28.78 -2.99
N GLY A 258 -7.76 28.26 -2.05
CA GLY A 258 -6.89 27.11 -2.30
C GLY A 258 -7.66 25.87 -2.78
N VAL A 259 -8.85 25.61 -2.22
CA VAL A 259 -9.73 24.50 -2.65
C VAL A 259 -10.24 24.72 -4.07
N LYS A 260 -10.61 25.94 -4.43
CA LYS A 260 -10.98 26.28 -5.82
C LYS A 260 -9.82 26.07 -6.77
N GLY A 261 -8.58 26.36 -6.35
CA GLY A 261 -7.38 26.09 -7.13
C GLY A 261 -7.21 24.60 -7.47
N ILE A 262 -7.47 23.72 -6.51
CA ILE A 262 -7.45 22.25 -6.73
C ILE A 262 -8.59 21.82 -7.66
N LEU A 263 -9.79 22.36 -7.53
CA LEU A 263 -10.89 22.01 -8.45
C LEU A 263 -10.66 22.54 -9.87
N GLU A 264 -9.98 23.68 -10.00
CA GLU A 264 -9.60 24.22 -11.29
C GLU A 264 -8.50 23.38 -11.95
N SER A 265 -7.53 22.84 -11.20
CA SER A 265 -6.55 21.90 -11.76
C SER A 265 -7.23 20.61 -12.25
N LEU A 266 -8.17 20.05 -11.48
CA LEU A 266 -8.98 18.90 -11.91
C LEU A 266 -9.83 19.21 -13.15
N ARG A 267 -10.42 20.41 -13.23
CA ARG A 267 -11.15 20.86 -14.42
C ARG A 267 -10.23 20.86 -15.64
N ARG A 268 -9.04 21.45 -15.52
CA ARG A 268 -8.08 21.53 -16.62
C ARG A 268 -7.62 20.15 -17.08
N LYS A 269 -7.46 19.20 -16.16
CA LYS A 269 -7.15 17.80 -16.49
C LYS A 269 -8.29 17.11 -17.24
N ARG A 270 -9.53 17.25 -16.76
CA ARG A 270 -10.72 16.72 -17.44
C ARG A 270 -10.89 17.29 -18.85
N ASP A 271 -10.66 18.59 -19.00
CA ASP A 271 -10.84 19.30 -20.27
C ASP A 271 -9.65 19.12 -21.22
N GLY A 272 -8.56 18.47 -20.76
CA GLY A 272 -7.34 18.26 -21.55
C GLY A 272 -6.54 19.54 -21.80
N GLU A 273 -6.77 20.59 -21.00
CA GLU A 273 -6.07 21.88 -21.09
C GLU A 273 -4.66 21.83 -20.48
N GLU A 274 -4.41 20.89 -19.57
CA GLU A 274 -3.05 20.58 -19.14
C GLU A 274 -2.42 19.60 -20.15
N PRO A 275 -1.33 19.99 -20.84
CA PRO A 275 -0.58 19.07 -21.68
C PRO A 275 -0.01 18.03 -20.73
N GLY A 276 -0.65 16.86 -20.69
CA GLY A 276 -0.41 15.74 -19.79
C GLY A 276 0.76 15.98 -18.85
N GLY A 277 0.48 16.61 -17.72
CA GLY A 277 1.33 16.56 -16.54
C GLY A 277 1.30 15.14 -15.97
N GLY A 278 1.60 14.15 -16.81
CA GLY A 278 2.45 13.09 -16.35
C GLY A 278 3.60 13.84 -15.72
N SER A 279 3.78 13.65 -14.43
CA SER A 279 5.13 13.54 -13.92
C SER A 279 5.94 12.94 -15.05
N GLU A 280 6.92 13.67 -15.55
CA GLU A 280 8.04 13.07 -16.21
C GLU A 280 8.52 12.05 -15.19
N ILE A 281 7.94 10.84 -15.26
CA ILE A 281 8.49 9.63 -14.73
C ILE A 281 9.77 9.63 -15.53
N ASP A 282 10.80 10.18 -14.88
CA ASP A 282 12.19 10.14 -15.25
C ASP A 282 12.46 8.66 -15.45
N THR A 283 12.08 8.19 -16.63
CA THR A 283 12.26 6.82 -17.05
C THR A 283 13.75 6.84 -17.25
N PRO A 284 14.53 6.26 -16.34
CA PRO A 284 15.96 6.45 -16.38
C PRO A 284 16.39 6.02 -17.77
N LYS A 285 16.95 6.98 -18.54
CA LYS A 285 17.49 6.70 -19.88
C LYS A 285 18.31 5.43 -19.73
N GLY A 286 17.83 4.36 -20.36
CA GLY A 286 18.35 3.03 -20.15
C GLY A 286 19.87 3.08 -20.25
N TRP A 287 20.55 2.48 -19.28
CA TRP A 287 22.01 2.39 -19.18
C TRP A 287 22.68 1.76 -20.43
N PHE A 288 21.88 1.28 -21.39
CA PHE A 288 22.31 0.64 -22.63
C PHE A 288 21.84 1.40 -23.88
N SER A 289 21.93 2.73 -23.88
CA SER A 289 21.94 3.54 -25.11
C SER A 289 23.33 4.08 -25.38
#